data_AF-T1H2W5-F1
#
_entry.id   AF-T1H2W5-F1
#
_cell.length_a   1.000
_cell.length_b   1.000
_cell.length_c   1.000
_cell.angle_alpha   90.00
_cell.angle_beta   90.00
_cell.angle_gamma   90.00
#
_symmetry.space_group_name_H-M   'P 1'
#
loop_
_entity.id
_entity.type
_entity.pdbx_description
1 polymer ?
#
loop_
_entity_poly.entity_id
_entity_poly.type
_entity_poly.pdbx_seq_one_letter_code
_entity_poly.pdbx_strand_id
1 'polypeptide(L)'
;QDVQDAIVANDEHSSTVAFIAPGPPNPPITNVLYIGVTYTHNSLYRITTGTRIFINSFARESYKVNYVYGFSSESFSYFLTTQMKHNHPTTSREYISKLVRICHEDSNYYSYTEIPVDCISGGTKYNLVQAAFLGKPGQDLAENLSITEQDHVLYAVFSEGSGKTALCVYSLKSIRRKFMQNIKACFNGSGPRGLDFISPNMNCVP
;
A
#
# COMPACT_ATOMS: atom_id res chain seq x y z
N GLN A 1 2.33 -18.15 31.11
CA GLN A 1 3.36 -17.20 30.66
C GLN A 1 2.69 -16.39 29.57
N ASP A 2 2.41 -15.11 29.84
CA ASP A 2 1.77 -14.22 28.86
C ASP A 2 2.69 -14.15 27.64
N VAL A 3 2.21 -14.66 26.50
CA VAL A 3 2.94 -14.53 25.25
C VAL A 3 2.73 -13.10 24.79
N GLN A 4 3.72 -12.25 25.03
CA GLN A 4 3.68 -10.86 24.60
C GLN A 4 3.85 -10.83 23.07
N ASP A 5 2.78 -10.48 22.35
CA ASP A 5 2.81 -10.42 20.89
C ASP A 5 3.78 -9.35 20.39
N ALA A 6 4.65 -9.72 19.45
CA ALA A 6 5.59 -8.80 18.82
C ALA A 6 4.91 -8.09 17.63
N ILE A 7 4.46 -6.85 17.84
CA ILE A 7 3.57 -6.14 16.90
C ILE A 7 4.31 -5.13 16.01
N VAL A 8 5.30 -4.41 16.53
CA VAL A 8 5.94 -3.25 15.85
C VAL A 8 7.40 -3.50 15.51
N ALA A 9 7.97 -2.68 14.61
CA ALA A 9 9.40 -2.74 14.31
C ALA A 9 10.25 -2.44 15.57
N ASN A 10 11.36 -3.15 15.71
CA ASN A 10 12.25 -3.07 16.87
C ASN A 10 13.59 -2.35 16.59
N ASP A 11 13.63 -1.49 15.57
CA ASP A 11 14.77 -0.62 15.28
C ASP A 11 14.29 0.81 14.99
N GLU A 12 15.22 1.78 14.95
CA GLU A 12 14.91 3.21 14.79
C GLU A 12 14.68 3.66 13.34
N HIS A 13 14.91 2.79 12.36
CA HIS A 13 14.94 3.16 10.93
C HIS A 13 13.87 2.46 10.09
N SER A 14 13.26 1.42 10.64
CA SER A 14 12.21 0.61 10.04
C SER A 14 10.85 1.20 10.36
N SER A 15 10.03 1.43 9.34
CA SER A 15 8.73 2.06 9.53
C SER A 15 7.70 1.10 10.12
N THR A 16 6.82 1.68 10.93
CA THR A 16 5.57 1.07 11.39
C THR A 16 4.44 2.07 11.17
N VAL A 17 3.41 1.65 10.44
CA VAL A 17 2.18 2.43 10.25
C VAL A 17 1.03 1.61 10.80
N ALA A 18 0.22 2.23 11.66
CA ALA A 18 -0.96 1.60 12.23
C ALA A 18 -2.16 2.55 12.23
N PHE A 19 -3.35 2.01 11.97
CA PHE A 19 -4.62 2.74 12.08
C PHE A 19 -5.77 1.76 12.36
N ILE A 20 -6.86 2.30 12.90
CA ILE A 20 -8.06 1.53 13.25
C ILE A 20 -9.13 1.77 12.19
N ALA A 21 -9.76 0.70 11.71
CA ALA A 21 -10.84 0.75 10.71
C ALA A 21 -11.77 -0.47 10.85
N PRO A 22 -12.97 -0.47 10.25
CA PRO A 22 -13.83 -1.64 10.20
C PRO A 22 -13.08 -2.85 9.61
N GLY A 23 -13.36 -4.04 10.10
CA GLY A 23 -12.75 -5.28 9.62
C GLY A 23 -13.52 -6.52 10.05
N PRO A 24 -12.97 -7.72 9.80
CA PRO A 24 -13.62 -8.99 10.10
C PRO A 24 -14.07 -9.12 11.57
N PRO A 25 -15.12 -9.93 11.85
CA PRO A 25 -15.79 -10.90 10.97
C PRO A 25 -16.67 -10.26 9.87
N ASN A 26 -17.18 -11.05 8.91
CA ASN A 26 -18.11 -10.56 7.88
C ASN A 26 -19.57 -10.83 8.32
N PRO A 27 -20.46 -9.81 8.42
CA PRO A 27 -20.25 -8.41 8.07
C PRO A 27 -19.34 -7.66 9.07
N PRO A 28 -18.58 -6.64 8.62
CA PRO A 28 -17.59 -5.93 9.42
C PRO A 28 -18.26 -5.02 10.46
N ILE A 29 -18.65 -5.62 11.58
CA ILE A 29 -19.33 -4.97 12.71
C ILE A 29 -18.37 -4.44 13.77
N THR A 30 -17.09 -4.81 13.70
CA THR A 30 -16.05 -4.42 14.65
C THR A 30 -14.91 -3.68 13.95
N ASN A 31 -14.25 -2.80 14.70
CA ASN A 31 -13.01 -2.21 14.26
C ASN A 31 -11.83 -3.12 14.61
N VAL A 32 -10.85 -3.17 13.71
CA VAL A 32 -9.59 -3.89 13.89
C VAL A 32 -8.40 -2.95 13.68
N LEU A 33 -7.24 -3.36 14.17
CA LEU A 33 -5.98 -2.64 14.01
C LEU A 33 -5.26 -3.14 12.74
N TYR A 34 -5.14 -2.28 11.74
CA TYR A 34 -4.34 -2.54 10.55
C TYR A 34 -2.91 -2.06 10.77
N ILE A 35 -1.92 -2.90 10.51
CA ILE A 35 -0.50 -2.60 10.79
C ILE A 35 0.38 -3.01 9.61
N GLY A 36 1.19 -2.07 9.13
CA GLY A 36 2.29 -2.30 8.20
C GLY A 36 3.62 -2.13 8.92
N VAL A 37 4.50 -3.15 8.84
CA VAL A 37 5.77 -3.18 9.59
C VAL A 37 6.91 -3.59 8.66
N THR A 38 7.96 -2.77 8.60
CA THR A 38 9.20 -3.10 7.89
C THR A 38 9.97 -4.20 8.63
N TYR A 39 10.55 -5.13 7.88
CA TYR A 39 11.36 -6.21 8.45
C TYR A 39 12.74 -5.70 8.90
N THR A 40 13.08 -5.96 10.16
CA THR A 40 14.28 -5.43 10.85
C THR A 40 15.47 -6.40 10.90
N HIS A 41 15.37 -7.60 10.28
CA HIS A 41 16.39 -8.67 10.34
C HIS A 41 16.70 -9.25 11.73
N ASN A 42 16.15 -8.68 12.80
CA ASN A 42 16.59 -8.94 14.17
C ASN A 42 15.69 -9.93 14.95
N SER A 43 14.74 -10.61 14.30
CA SER A 43 13.91 -11.62 14.98
C SER A 43 13.53 -12.80 14.07
N LEU A 44 13.82 -14.01 14.58
CA LEU A 44 13.50 -15.30 13.95
C LEU A 44 12.05 -15.74 14.24
N TYR A 45 11.40 -15.18 15.26
CA TYR A 45 10.08 -15.63 15.73
C TYR A 45 9.00 -14.55 15.50
N ARG A 46 8.00 -14.90 14.68
CA ARG A 46 6.76 -14.13 14.50
C ARG A 46 5.60 -14.88 15.15
N ILE A 47 5.48 -14.76 16.46
CA ILE A 47 4.21 -15.07 17.12
C ILE A 47 3.38 -13.79 17.02
N THR A 48 2.41 -13.82 16.11
CA THR A 48 1.46 -12.73 15.94
C THR A 48 0.09 -13.34 15.68
N THR A 49 -0.93 -12.90 16.42
CA THR A 49 -2.33 -13.23 16.16
C THR A 49 -2.91 -12.34 15.05
N GLY A 50 -3.94 -12.83 14.35
CA GLY A 50 -4.66 -12.07 13.31
C GLY A 50 -4.33 -12.45 11.87
N THR A 51 -5.09 -11.88 10.92
CA THR A 51 -4.90 -12.08 9.47
C THR A 51 -3.67 -11.31 8.98
N ARG A 52 -2.81 -11.97 8.19
CA ARG A 52 -1.48 -11.45 7.86
C ARG A 52 -0.99 -11.85 6.48
N ILE A 53 -0.16 -10.99 5.90
CA ILE A 53 0.62 -11.25 4.69
C ILE A 53 2.10 -11.08 4.99
N PHE A 54 2.92 -11.94 4.41
CA PHE A 54 4.36 -11.96 4.66
C PHE A 54 5.16 -11.90 3.37
N ILE A 55 6.23 -11.12 3.39
CA ILE A 55 7.30 -11.23 2.39
C ILE A 55 7.95 -12.61 2.55
N ASN A 56 8.10 -13.30 1.42
CA ASN A 56 8.64 -14.65 1.36
C ASN A 56 10.08 -14.70 1.87
N SER A 57 10.52 -15.82 2.43
CA SER A 57 11.87 -15.98 2.98
C SER A 57 12.97 -15.66 1.96
N PHE A 58 12.79 -16.02 0.69
CA PHE A 58 13.78 -15.74 -0.36
C PHE A 58 13.94 -14.24 -0.68
N ALA A 59 12.93 -13.43 -0.39
CA ALA A 59 12.90 -12.00 -0.70
C ALA A 59 13.09 -11.12 0.54
N ARG A 60 12.80 -11.65 1.73
CA ARG A 60 12.63 -10.87 2.97
C ARG A 60 13.86 -10.05 3.35
N GLU A 61 15.05 -10.56 3.07
CA GLU A 61 16.29 -9.88 3.44
C GLU A 61 16.68 -8.75 2.47
N SER A 62 16.31 -8.86 1.20
CA SER A 62 16.69 -7.90 0.15
C SER A 62 15.55 -6.92 -0.19
N TYR A 63 14.30 -7.34 -0.03
CA TYR A 63 13.10 -6.59 -0.38
C TYR A 63 12.49 -5.94 0.86
N LYS A 64 12.82 -4.67 1.09
CA LYS A 64 12.25 -3.87 2.18
C LYS A 64 11.10 -3.01 1.67
N VAL A 65 10.00 -3.04 2.41
CA VAL A 65 8.85 -2.14 2.21
C VAL A 65 8.89 -1.09 3.30
N ASN A 66 8.93 0.17 2.91
CA ASN A 66 8.80 1.31 3.82
C ASN A 66 7.34 1.80 3.79
N TYR A 67 6.67 1.79 4.93
CA TYR A 67 5.30 2.25 5.10
C TYR A 67 5.31 3.74 5.47
N VAL A 68 4.67 4.57 4.66
CA VAL A 68 4.68 6.05 4.81
C VAL A 68 3.39 6.56 5.43
N TYR A 69 2.24 6.03 5.01
CA TYR A 69 0.95 6.48 5.50
C TYR A 69 -0.10 5.37 5.40
N GLY A 70 -1.10 5.40 6.28
CA GLY A 70 -2.17 4.43 6.32
C GLY A 70 -3.50 5.11 6.60
N PHE A 71 -4.55 4.70 5.89
CA PHE A 71 -5.87 5.29 6.03
C PHE A 71 -6.97 4.33 5.61
N SER A 72 -8.18 4.58 6.11
CA SER A 72 -9.40 3.90 5.69
C SER A 72 -10.29 4.85 4.89
N SER A 73 -10.92 4.34 3.85
CA SER A 73 -11.92 5.06 3.07
C SER A 73 -12.93 4.08 2.50
N GLU A 74 -14.21 4.35 2.74
CA GLU A 74 -15.31 3.45 2.37
C GLU A 74 -15.09 2.05 2.99
N SER A 75 -15.16 0.98 2.19
CA SER A 75 -15.00 -0.42 2.63
C SER A 75 -13.57 -0.96 2.49
N PHE A 76 -12.57 -0.08 2.40
CA PHE A 76 -11.17 -0.47 2.16
C PHE A 76 -10.18 0.23 3.09
N SER A 77 -9.14 -0.53 3.43
CA SER A 77 -7.95 -0.06 4.13
C SER A 77 -6.79 0.06 3.14
N TYR A 78 -6.02 1.14 3.28
CA TYR A 78 -4.94 1.49 2.36
C TYR A 78 -3.63 1.74 3.09
N PHE A 79 -2.52 1.34 2.45
CA PHE A 79 -1.18 1.75 2.86
C PHE A 79 -0.43 2.36 1.69
N LEU A 80 0.16 3.52 1.91
CA LEU A 80 1.08 4.15 0.97
C LEU A 80 2.50 3.77 1.36
N THR A 81 3.24 3.24 0.40
CA THR A 81 4.55 2.61 0.64
C THR A 81 5.58 3.08 -0.37
N THR A 82 6.85 3.06 0.01
CA THR A 82 7.99 3.07 -0.91
C THR A 82 8.70 1.72 -0.86
N GLN A 83 8.93 1.12 -2.02
CA GLN A 83 9.49 -0.23 -2.14
C GLN A 83 10.18 -0.40 -3.49
N MET A 84 11.04 -1.42 -3.62
CA MET A 84 11.69 -1.72 -4.90
C MET A 84 10.63 -2.12 -5.95
N LYS A 85 10.79 -1.65 -7.18
CA LYS A 85 9.89 -1.98 -8.28
C LYS A 85 9.93 -3.46 -8.67
N HIS A 86 11.12 -4.05 -8.59
CA HIS A 86 11.37 -5.44 -8.93
C HIS A 86 12.09 -6.14 -7.78
N ASN A 87 11.77 -7.40 -7.55
CA ASN A 87 12.39 -8.24 -6.52
C ASN A 87 13.57 -9.08 -7.07
N HIS A 88 14.17 -8.66 -8.18
CA HIS A 88 15.22 -9.43 -8.85
C HIS A 88 16.60 -8.76 -8.71
N PRO A 89 17.64 -9.47 -8.25
CA PRO A 89 18.95 -8.87 -7.94
C PRO A 89 19.68 -8.30 -9.17
N THR A 90 19.33 -8.74 -10.38
CA THR A 90 19.93 -8.26 -11.64
C THR A 90 19.24 -7.03 -12.24
N THR A 91 18.12 -6.60 -11.66
CA THR A 91 17.40 -5.40 -12.12
C THR A 91 17.90 -4.15 -11.40
N SER A 92 17.77 -2.98 -12.03
CA SER A 92 18.14 -1.72 -11.39
C SER A 92 17.39 -1.53 -10.07
N ARG A 93 18.06 -0.97 -9.06
CA ARG A 93 17.46 -0.63 -7.76
C ARG A 93 16.58 0.61 -7.89
N GLU A 94 15.53 0.52 -8.70
CA GLU A 94 14.50 1.55 -8.85
C GLU A 94 13.49 1.40 -7.70
N TYR A 95 13.40 2.43 -6.86
CA TYR A 95 12.34 2.53 -5.86
C TYR A 95 11.13 3.25 -6.45
N ILE A 96 9.95 2.76 -6.11
CA ILE A 96 8.68 3.38 -6.50
C ILE A 96 7.76 3.50 -5.30
N SER A 97 6.83 4.44 -5.39
CA SER A 97 5.71 4.51 -4.46
C SER A 97 4.59 3.57 -4.94
N LYS A 98 4.00 2.82 -4.01
CA LYS A 98 2.84 1.97 -4.27
C LYS A 98 1.75 2.21 -3.25
N LEU A 99 0.51 2.03 -3.69
CA LEU A 99 -0.66 2.00 -2.85
C LEU A 99 -1.14 0.56 -2.71
N VAL A 100 -1.09 0.06 -1.49
CA VAL A 100 -1.63 -1.23 -1.06
C VAL A 100 -3.09 -1.03 -0.69
N ARG A 101 -3.95 -2.01 -1.00
CA ARG A 101 -5.37 -2.01 -0.61
C ARG A 101 -5.82 -3.39 -0.14
N ILE A 102 -6.65 -3.43 0.92
CA ILE A 102 -7.34 -4.62 1.42
C ILE A 102 -8.82 -4.28 1.68
N CYS A 103 -9.75 -5.19 1.38
CA CYS A 103 -11.17 -5.07 1.69
C CYS A 103 -11.44 -5.34 3.18
N HIS A 104 -12.32 -4.57 3.82
CA HIS A 104 -12.68 -4.78 5.23
C HIS A 104 -13.42 -6.12 5.47
N GLU A 105 -14.15 -6.64 4.48
CA GLU A 105 -14.90 -7.89 4.59
C GLU A 105 -14.04 -9.15 4.44
N ASP A 106 -12.78 -8.98 4.03
CA ASP A 106 -11.89 -10.07 3.69
C ASP A 106 -11.01 -10.50 4.87
N SER A 107 -11.37 -11.63 5.47
CA SER A 107 -10.65 -12.24 6.57
C SER A 107 -9.41 -13.05 6.16
N ASN A 108 -9.15 -13.20 4.86
CA ASN A 108 -8.07 -14.04 4.31
C ASN A 108 -7.04 -13.27 3.48
N TYR A 109 -7.24 -11.96 3.27
CA TYR A 109 -6.39 -11.09 2.45
C TYR A 109 -6.32 -11.50 0.96
N TYR A 110 -7.31 -12.22 0.43
CA TYR A 110 -7.46 -12.46 -1.01
C TYR A 110 -7.62 -11.17 -1.83
N SER A 111 -8.14 -10.12 -1.21
CA SER A 111 -8.32 -8.78 -1.78
C SER A 111 -7.06 -7.92 -1.72
N TYR A 112 -5.95 -8.42 -1.17
CA TYR A 112 -4.67 -7.72 -1.15
C TYR A 112 -4.21 -7.43 -2.57
N THR A 113 -4.05 -6.14 -2.89
CA THR A 113 -3.61 -5.68 -4.20
C THR A 113 -2.75 -4.43 -4.06
N GLU A 114 -1.79 -4.28 -4.95
CA GLU A 114 -0.92 -3.10 -5.01
C GLU A 114 -0.99 -2.47 -6.41
N ILE A 115 -0.98 -1.14 -6.46
CA ILE A 115 -0.75 -0.39 -7.70
C ILE A 115 0.38 0.63 -7.51
N PRO A 116 1.21 0.91 -8.53
CA PRO A 116 2.16 2.02 -8.46
C PRO A 116 1.42 3.35 -8.39
N VAL A 117 2.01 4.32 -7.70
CA VAL A 117 1.55 5.70 -7.63
C VAL A 117 2.63 6.59 -8.23
N ASP A 118 2.26 7.27 -9.31
CA ASP A 118 3.16 8.17 -10.02
C ASP A 118 2.81 9.64 -9.70
N CYS A 119 3.82 10.44 -9.39
CA CYS A 119 3.75 11.90 -9.33
C CYS A 119 4.75 12.44 -10.36
N ILE A 120 4.25 13.06 -11.43
CA ILE A 120 5.06 13.45 -12.59
C ILE A 120 4.76 14.91 -12.92
N SER A 121 5.81 15.72 -13.10
CA SER A 121 5.69 17.11 -13.54
C SER A 121 6.87 17.48 -14.42
N GLY A 122 6.60 18.10 -15.58
CA GLY A 122 7.64 18.56 -16.51
C GLY A 122 8.58 17.45 -17.02
N GLY A 123 8.12 16.20 -17.10
CA GLY A 123 8.94 15.03 -17.48
C GLY A 123 9.75 14.43 -16.32
N THR A 124 9.78 15.07 -15.16
CA THR A 124 10.41 14.54 -13.94
C THR A 124 9.43 13.67 -13.17
N LYS A 125 9.90 12.48 -12.74
CA LYS A 125 9.16 11.56 -11.88
C LYS A 125 9.61 11.70 -10.43
N TYR A 126 8.70 12.12 -9.56
CA TYR A 126 8.87 12.16 -8.10
C TYR A 126 8.38 10.83 -7.53
N ASN A 127 9.29 9.86 -7.47
CA ASN A 127 8.99 8.45 -7.22
C ASN A 127 8.86 8.08 -5.73
N LEU A 128 9.32 8.92 -4.80
CA LEU A 128 9.39 8.59 -3.38
C LEU A 128 8.42 9.45 -2.56
N VAL A 129 7.29 8.90 -2.13
CA VAL A 129 6.41 9.59 -1.20
C VAL A 129 7.08 9.81 0.15
N GLN A 130 6.89 11.00 0.72
CA GLN A 130 7.47 11.44 1.99
C GLN A 130 6.42 11.53 3.09
N ALA A 131 5.23 12.03 2.76
CA ALA A 131 4.09 12.12 3.66
C ALA A 131 2.79 12.19 2.84
N ALA A 132 1.68 11.86 3.49
CA ALA A 132 0.36 11.97 2.87
C ALA A 132 -0.72 12.30 3.91
N PHE A 133 -1.85 12.78 3.41
CA PHE A 133 -3.01 13.13 4.20
C PHE A 133 -4.29 12.83 3.42
N LEU A 134 -5.28 12.23 4.08
CA LEU A 134 -6.61 12.00 3.52
C LEU A 134 -7.54 13.13 3.97
N GLY A 135 -8.14 13.83 3.01
CA GLY A 135 -9.05 14.93 3.31
C GLY A 135 -10.24 15.00 2.37
N LYS A 136 -11.08 16.00 2.58
CA LYS A 136 -12.14 16.42 1.65
C LYS A 136 -11.63 17.57 0.78
N PRO A 137 -12.03 17.66 -0.50
CA PRO A 137 -11.75 18.83 -1.32
C PRO A 137 -12.70 19.98 -0.97
N GLY A 138 -12.29 21.22 -1.26
CA GLY A 138 -13.23 22.33 -1.39
C GLY A 138 -13.95 22.28 -2.75
N GLN A 139 -14.99 23.11 -2.93
CA GLN A 139 -15.84 23.14 -4.12
C GLN A 139 -15.05 23.14 -5.44
N ASP A 140 -14.16 24.13 -5.66
CA ASP A 140 -13.42 24.26 -6.92
C ASP A 140 -12.56 23.03 -7.25
N LEU A 141 -11.92 22.43 -6.22
CA LEU A 141 -11.12 21.23 -6.40
C LEU A 141 -12.00 20.01 -6.68
N ALA A 142 -13.17 19.92 -6.05
CA ALA A 142 -14.14 18.85 -6.28
C ALA A 142 -14.64 18.87 -7.73
N GLU A 143 -14.99 20.05 -8.24
CA GLU A 143 -15.40 20.28 -9.62
C GLU A 143 -14.29 19.87 -10.62
N ASN A 144 -13.06 20.35 -10.40
CA ASN A 144 -11.90 20.02 -11.24
C ASN A 144 -11.57 18.52 -11.27
N LEU A 145 -11.83 17.81 -10.17
CA LEU A 145 -11.62 16.36 -10.06
C LEU A 145 -12.85 15.53 -10.45
N SER A 146 -13.97 16.17 -10.83
CA SER A 146 -15.26 15.52 -11.14
C SER A 146 -15.76 14.60 -10.01
N ILE A 147 -15.71 15.13 -8.79
CA ILE A 147 -16.15 14.51 -7.52
C ILE A 147 -16.99 15.52 -6.72
N THR A 148 -17.55 15.07 -5.59
CA THR A 148 -18.28 15.92 -4.64
C THR A 148 -17.37 16.37 -3.50
N GLU A 149 -17.76 17.42 -2.78
CA GLU A 149 -17.07 17.85 -1.54
C GLU A 149 -17.11 16.80 -0.43
N GLN A 150 -18.00 15.81 -0.54
CA GLN A 150 -18.09 14.68 0.38
C GLN A 150 -17.18 13.51 -0.02
N ASP A 151 -16.56 13.53 -1.20
CA ASP A 151 -15.62 12.49 -1.61
C ASP A 151 -14.25 12.68 -0.96
N HIS A 152 -13.50 11.58 -0.76
CA HIS A 152 -12.13 11.67 -0.26
C HIS A 152 -11.12 11.98 -1.38
N VAL A 153 -10.11 12.76 -1.01
CA VAL A 153 -8.94 13.09 -1.80
C VAL A 153 -7.68 12.80 -0.98
N LEU A 154 -6.71 12.12 -1.61
CA LEU A 154 -5.39 11.88 -1.06
C LEU A 154 -4.44 12.97 -1.53
N TYR A 155 -3.87 13.71 -0.57
CA TYR A 155 -2.81 14.68 -0.79
C TYR A 155 -1.50 14.02 -0.38
N ALA A 156 -0.50 14.01 -1.25
CA ALA A 156 0.78 13.36 -0.97
C ALA A 156 1.96 14.15 -1.53
N VAL A 157 3.00 14.30 -0.72
CA VAL A 157 4.26 14.96 -1.10
C VAL A 157 5.29 13.91 -1.49
N PHE A 158 5.90 14.07 -2.65
CA PHE A 158 6.88 13.16 -3.23
C PHE A 158 8.22 13.86 -3.41
N SER A 159 9.30 13.08 -3.43
CA SER A 159 10.67 13.50 -3.73
C SER A 159 11.20 12.72 -4.94
N GLU A 160 12.05 13.37 -5.74
CA GLU A 160 12.84 12.70 -6.80
C GLU A 160 14.16 12.10 -6.28
N GLY A 161 14.44 12.21 -4.97
CA GLY A 161 15.64 11.69 -4.30
C GLY A 161 16.83 12.64 -4.27
N SER A 162 16.87 13.67 -5.12
CA SER A 162 17.94 14.69 -5.19
C SER A 162 17.62 15.99 -4.44
N GLY A 163 16.53 16.00 -3.65
CA GLY A 163 16.09 17.15 -2.85
C GLY A 163 14.95 17.97 -3.44
N LYS A 164 14.53 17.74 -4.69
CA LYS A 164 13.30 18.35 -5.22
C LYS A 164 12.07 17.56 -4.79
N THR A 165 11.00 18.30 -4.48
CA THR A 165 9.72 17.74 -4.04
C THR A 165 8.56 18.25 -4.87
N ALA A 166 7.50 17.45 -4.95
CA ALA A 166 6.23 17.82 -5.59
C ALA A 166 5.05 17.39 -4.71
N LEU A 167 3.99 18.21 -4.69
CA LEU A 167 2.70 17.85 -4.11
C LEU A 167 1.80 17.31 -5.23
N CYS A 168 1.30 16.10 -5.07
CA CYS A 168 0.33 15.48 -5.96
C CYS A 168 -0.98 15.18 -5.23
N VAL A 169 -2.08 15.24 -5.98
CA VAL A 169 -3.45 15.12 -5.47
C VAL A 169 -4.17 14.03 -6.23
N TYR A 170 -4.79 13.08 -5.52
CA TYR A 170 -5.45 11.92 -6.12
C TYR A 170 -6.86 11.74 -5.54
N SER A 171 -7.89 11.81 -6.38
CA SER A 171 -9.25 11.49 -5.93
C SER A 171 -9.39 9.99 -5.66
N LEU A 172 -10.02 9.60 -4.55
CA LEU A 172 -10.19 8.17 -4.24
C LEU A 172 -11.09 7.46 -5.27
N LYS A 173 -11.96 8.21 -5.97
CA LYS A 173 -12.72 7.73 -7.13
C LYS A 173 -11.80 7.25 -8.26
N SER A 174 -10.76 8.00 -8.61
CA SER A 174 -9.79 7.62 -9.65
C SER A 174 -8.91 6.45 -9.22
N ILE A 175 -8.45 6.45 -7.97
CA ILE A 175 -7.69 5.34 -7.38
C ILE A 175 -8.49 4.03 -7.45
N ARG A 176 -9.76 4.03 -7.02
CA ARG A 176 -10.63 2.85 -7.10
C ARG A 176 -10.80 2.35 -8.53
N ARG A 177 -11.03 3.25 -9.48
CA ARG A 177 -11.10 2.89 -10.91
C ARG A 177 -9.80 2.24 -11.39
N LYS A 178 -8.64 2.72 -10.96
CA LYS A 178 -7.34 2.16 -11.35
C LYS A 178 -7.12 0.76 -10.79
N PHE A 179 -7.46 0.52 -9.52
CA PHE A 179 -7.48 -0.83 -8.95
C PHE A 179 -8.41 -1.76 -9.74
N MET A 180 -9.65 -1.34 -10.00
CA MET A 180 -10.61 -2.15 -10.75
C MET A 180 -10.15 -2.44 -12.17
N GLN A 181 -9.49 -1.50 -12.85
CA GLN A 181 -8.91 -1.70 -14.17
C GLN A 181 -7.86 -2.81 -14.15
N ASN A 182 -6.91 -2.76 -13.21
CA ASN A 182 -5.83 -3.75 -13.11
C ASN A 182 -6.36 -5.13 -12.71
N ILE A 183 -7.33 -5.19 -11.77
CA ILE A 183 -8.01 -6.43 -11.38
C ILE A 183 -8.70 -7.03 -12.60
N LYS A 184 -9.53 -6.25 -13.32
CA LYS A 184 -10.22 -6.75 -14.53
C LYS A 184 -9.25 -7.24 -15.60
N ALA A 185 -8.12 -6.57 -15.81
CA ALA A 185 -7.11 -7.03 -16.76
C ALA A 185 -6.56 -8.41 -16.36
N CYS A 186 -6.23 -8.61 -15.09
CA CYS A 186 -5.76 -9.90 -14.59
C CYS A 186 -6.84 -10.99 -14.67
N PHE A 187 -8.08 -10.68 -14.30
CA PHE A 187 -9.22 -11.61 -14.47
C PHE A 187 -9.58 -11.89 -15.94
N ASN A 188 -8.98 -11.17 -16.90
CA ASN A 188 -9.08 -11.49 -18.33
C ASN A 188 -7.83 -12.25 -18.82
N GLY A 189 -6.99 -12.78 -17.92
CA GLY A 189 -5.76 -13.51 -18.25
C GLY A 189 -4.61 -12.63 -18.75
N SER A 190 -4.65 -11.31 -18.60
CA SER A 190 -3.63 -10.42 -19.15
C SER A 190 -2.45 -10.24 -18.19
N GLY A 191 -1.27 -10.71 -18.62
CA GLY A 191 0.00 -10.46 -17.93
C GLY A 191 0.23 -11.29 -16.67
N PRO A 192 1.30 -10.97 -15.92
CA PRO A 192 1.61 -11.64 -14.67
C PRO A 192 0.78 -11.09 -13.50
N ARG A 193 0.48 -11.93 -12.51
CA ARG A 193 -0.22 -11.55 -11.27
C ARG A 193 0.58 -10.53 -10.44
N GLY A 194 1.91 -10.55 -10.53
CA GLY A 194 2.80 -9.69 -9.76
C GLY A 194 3.03 -10.20 -8.34
N LEU A 195 3.49 -9.30 -7.46
CA LEU A 195 3.78 -9.59 -6.04
C LEU A 195 4.76 -10.76 -5.84
N ASP A 196 5.82 -10.77 -6.66
CA ASP A 196 6.86 -11.80 -6.71
C ASP A 196 7.72 -11.87 -5.45
N PHE A 197 7.62 -10.89 -4.56
CA PHE A 197 8.19 -10.89 -3.21
C PHE A 197 7.34 -11.66 -2.18
N ILE A 198 6.08 -11.99 -2.50
CA ILE A 198 5.17 -12.75 -1.63
C ILE A 198 5.16 -14.24 -2.03
N SER A 199 5.08 -14.49 -3.33
CA SER A 199 5.04 -15.84 -3.90
C SER A 199 5.60 -15.81 -5.32
N PRO A 200 6.06 -16.94 -5.88
CA PRO A 200 6.46 -17.01 -7.29
C PRO A 200 5.40 -16.39 -8.20
N ASN A 201 5.85 -15.55 -9.13
CA ASN A 201 4.96 -14.83 -10.03
C ASN A 201 4.32 -15.82 -11.01
N MET A 202 2.99 -15.85 -11.03
CA MET A 202 2.19 -16.69 -11.91
C MET A 202 1.47 -15.80 -12.92
N ASN A 203 1.13 -16.36 -14.08
CA ASN A 203 0.28 -15.65 -15.02
C ASN A 203 -1.14 -15.47 -14.44
N CYS A 204 -1.74 -14.35 -14.79
CA CYS A 204 -3.15 -14.11 -14.55
C CYS A 204 -4.01 -15.14 -15.30
N VAL A 205 -5.14 -15.52 -14.71
CA VAL A 205 -6.03 -16.57 -15.24
C VAL A 205 -7.40 -15.96 -15.57
N PRO A 206 -7.99 -16.25 -16.75
CA PRO A 206 -9.35 -15.83 -17.11
C PRO A 206 -10.45 -16.46 -16.25
#